data_AF-A0A534PXE8-F1
#
_entry.id   AF-A0A534PXE8-F1
#
_cell.length_a   1.000
_cell.length_b   1.000
_cell.length_c   1.000
_cell.angle_alpha   90.00
_cell.angle_beta   90.00
_cell.angle_gamma   90.00
#
_symmetry.space_group_name_H-M   'P 1'
#
loop_
_entity.id
_entity.type
_entity.pdbx_description
1 polymer ?
#
loop_
_entity_poly.entity_id
_entity_poly.type
_entity_poly.pdbx_seq_one_letter_code
_entity_poly.pdbx_strand_id
1 'polypeptide(L)'
;RVRYDSAFLFKYSPREGTRAFRWGDPVPDDEKARRLGRLVDMQETISAEINRGLVGTEVEVLVEGPARRPEGWMAGKSREMKTVVFPGPASAGDLVRVRVESATSHTLSGAVAAG
;
A
#
# COMPACT_ATOMS: atom_id res chain seq x y z
N ARG A 1 -5.58 10.24 17.37
CA ARG A 1 -5.40 10.35 15.89
C ARG A 1 -5.85 9.02 15.29
N VAL A 2 -6.54 9.00 14.13
CA VAL A 2 -7.11 7.77 13.53
C VAL A 2 -6.03 6.83 12.96
N ARG A 3 -5.03 7.38 12.25
CA ARG A 3 -3.89 6.64 11.66
C ARG A 3 -4.31 5.52 10.70
N TYR A 4 -4.83 5.90 9.53
CA TYR A 4 -5.22 4.94 8.50
C TYR A 4 -4.03 4.09 8.03
N ASP A 5 -4.29 2.80 7.80
CA ASP A 5 -3.30 1.84 7.27
C ASP A 5 -2.81 2.25 5.87
N SER A 6 -3.76 2.59 5.00
CA SER A 6 -3.55 3.17 3.68
C SER A 6 -4.68 4.15 3.35
N ALA A 7 -4.44 5.08 2.43
CA ALA A 7 -5.47 5.98 1.92
C ALA A 7 -5.21 6.32 0.45
N PHE A 8 -6.28 6.35 -0.34
CA PHE A 8 -6.25 6.92 -1.68
C PHE A 8 -6.60 8.40 -1.61
N LEU A 9 -5.70 9.25 -2.09
CA LEU A 9 -5.80 10.69 -1.97
C LEU A 9 -5.80 11.32 -3.36
N PHE A 10 -6.80 12.18 -3.62
CA PHE A 10 -6.97 12.84 -4.91
C PHE A 10 -7.27 14.33 -4.68
N LYS A 11 -6.71 15.18 -5.53
CA LYS A 11 -7.17 16.58 -5.63
C LYS A 11 -8.52 16.62 -6.34
N TYR A 12 -9.34 17.61 -6.00
CA TYR A 12 -10.59 17.85 -6.71
C TYR A 12 -10.31 18.13 -8.19
N SER A 13 -11.08 17.48 -9.05
CA SER A 13 -11.10 17.67 -10.50
C SER A 13 -12.55 17.95 -10.89
N PRO A 14 -12.87 19.15 -11.39
CA PRO A 14 -14.22 19.48 -11.83
C PRO A 14 -14.71 18.49 -12.90
N ARG A 15 -15.97 18.06 -12.78
CA ARG A 15 -16.64 17.18 -13.74
C ARG A 15 -18.00 17.78 -14.08
N GLU A 16 -18.21 18.10 -15.35
CA GLU A 16 -19.49 18.62 -15.85
C GLU A 16 -20.65 17.70 -15.44
N GLY A 17 -21.80 18.29 -15.13
CA GLY A 17 -22.98 17.57 -14.65
C GLY A 17 -22.99 17.25 -13.15
N THR A 18 -21.86 17.38 -12.43
CA THR A 18 -21.86 17.19 -10.96
C THR A 18 -22.36 18.43 -10.22
N ARG A 19 -22.90 18.23 -8.99
CA ARG A 19 -23.29 19.37 -8.13
C ARG A 19 -22.10 20.24 -7.78
N ALA A 20 -20.93 19.64 -7.53
CA ALA A 20 -19.70 20.34 -7.18
C ALA A 20 -19.20 21.25 -8.32
N PHE A 21 -19.41 20.86 -9.58
CA PHE A 21 -19.08 21.72 -10.73
C PHE A 21 -19.82 23.06 -10.68
N ARG A 22 -21.10 23.07 -10.26
CA ARG A 22 -21.90 24.30 -10.12
C ARG A 22 -21.42 25.22 -9.00
N TRP A 23 -20.61 24.72 -8.07
CA TRP A 23 -20.02 25.52 -7.00
C TRP A 23 -18.72 26.22 -7.44
N GLY A 24 -18.25 25.93 -8.66
CA GLY A 24 -16.97 26.41 -9.14
C GLY A 24 -15.78 25.74 -8.43
N ASP A 25 -14.60 26.30 -8.67
CA ASP A 25 -13.36 25.77 -8.12
C ASP A 25 -12.37 26.93 -7.86
N PRO A 26 -12.49 27.62 -6.72
CA PRO A 26 -11.71 28.83 -6.45
C PRO A 26 -10.26 28.53 -6.05
N VAL A 27 -9.89 27.25 -5.86
CA VAL A 27 -8.55 26.86 -5.40
C VAL A 27 -7.66 26.62 -6.62
N PRO A 28 -6.55 27.37 -6.77
CA PRO A 28 -5.57 27.12 -7.82
C PRO A 28 -5.02 25.69 -7.82
N ASP A 29 -4.66 25.18 -9.00
CA ASP A 29 -4.23 23.79 -9.15
C ASP A 29 -2.91 23.48 -8.40
N ASP A 30 -2.00 24.45 -8.37
CA ASP A 30 -0.73 24.39 -7.63
C ASP A 30 -0.97 24.29 -6.12
N GLU A 31 -1.92 25.05 -5.57
CA GLU A 31 -2.29 24.97 -4.15
C GLU A 31 -2.93 23.61 -3.81
N LYS A 32 -3.75 23.06 -4.70
CA LYS A 32 -4.28 21.69 -4.53
C LYS A 32 -3.17 20.66 -4.55
N ALA A 33 -2.24 20.76 -5.50
CA ALA A 33 -1.10 19.85 -5.61
C ALA A 33 -0.22 19.92 -4.36
N ARG A 34 0.07 21.13 -3.86
CA ARG A 34 0.83 21.34 -2.62
C ARG A 34 0.15 20.71 -1.40
N ARG A 35 -1.18 20.89 -1.26
CA ARG A 35 -1.95 20.26 -0.17
C ARG A 35 -1.97 18.75 -0.28
N LEU A 36 -2.20 18.21 -1.49
CA LEU A 36 -2.20 16.78 -1.74
C LEU A 36 -0.84 16.17 -1.40
N GLY A 37 0.26 16.78 -1.85
CA GLY A 37 1.63 16.34 -1.52
C GLY A 37 1.84 16.23 -0.01
N ARG A 38 1.49 17.26 0.76
CA ARG A 38 1.59 17.23 2.23
C ARG A 38 0.77 16.10 2.87
N LEU A 39 -0.41 15.80 2.32
CA LEU A 39 -1.25 14.71 2.83
C LEU A 39 -0.66 13.34 2.46
N VAL A 40 -0.13 13.20 1.25
CA VAL A 40 0.58 11.99 0.81
C VAL A 40 1.78 11.74 1.72
N ASP A 41 2.66 12.72 1.90
CA ASP A 41 3.86 12.56 2.76
C ASP A 41 3.51 12.14 4.20
N MET A 42 2.44 12.74 4.75
CA MET A 42 1.93 12.38 6.07
C MET A 42 1.39 10.95 6.10
N GLN A 43 0.64 10.54 5.08
CA GLN A 43 0.09 9.18 4.99
C GLN A 43 1.21 8.15 4.79
N GLU A 44 2.21 8.44 3.94
CA GLU A 44 3.40 7.61 3.75
C GLU A 44 4.13 7.34 5.07
N THR A 45 4.28 8.39 5.88
CA THR A 45 4.89 8.27 7.22
C THR A 45 4.08 7.35 8.12
N ILE A 46 2.75 7.51 8.15
CA ILE A 46 1.85 6.67 8.97
C ILE A 46 1.90 5.21 8.50
N SER A 47 1.78 4.97 7.19
CA SER A 47 1.82 3.62 6.62
C SER A 47 3.16 2.94 6.86
N ALA A 48 4.28 3.67 6.75
CA ALA A 48 5.61 3.14 7.06
C ALA A 48 5.74 2.77 8.55
N GLU A 49 5.21 3.58 9.47
CA GLU A 49 5.20 3.26 10.90
C GLU A 49 4.36 2.00 11.20
N ILE A 50 3.17 1.89 10.62
CA ILE A 50 2.29 0.73 10.80
C ILE A 50 2.97 -0.53 10.26
N ASN A 51 3.48 -0.48 9.02
CA ASN A 51 4.11 -1.63 8.39
C ASN A 51 5.41 -2.03 9.10
N ARG A 52 6.18 -1.07 9.62
CA ARG A 52 7.37 -1.37 10.45
C ARG A 52 7.00 -2.14 11.72
N GLY A 53 5.82 -1.89 12.28
CA GLY A 53 5.29 -2.65 13.42
C GLY A 53 5.01 -4.13 13.12
N LEU A 54 4.95 -4.52 11.84
CA LEU A 54 4.79 -5.92 11.42
C LEU A 54 6.13 -6.65 11.24
N VAL A 55 7.26 -5.95 11.30
CA VAL A 55 8.57 -6.61 11.21
C VAL A 55 8.73 -7.58 12.37
N GLY A 56 9.05 -8.84 12.05
CA GLY A 56 9.11 -9.92 13.03
C GLY A 56 7.75 -10.53 13.37
N THR A 57 6.69 -10.26 12.61
CA THR A 57 5.44 -11.03 12.69
C THR A 57 5.29 -11.93 11.47
N GLU A 58 4.39 -12.91 11.56
CA GLU A 58 3.96 -13.71 10.42
C GLU A 58 2.65 -13.18 9.85
N VAL A 59 2.55 -13.13 8.53
CA VAL A 59 1.32 -12.77 7.81
C VAL A 59 0.96 -13.88 6.83
N GLU A 60 -0.31 -14.22 6.76
CA GLU A 60 -0.84 -15.07 5.70
C GLU A 60 -0.96 -14.27 4.41
N VAL A 61 -0.48 -14.83 3.30
CA VAL A 61 -0.39 -14.18 1.99
C VAL A 61 -1.07 -15.06 0.96
N LEU A 62 -2.06 -14.49 0.27
CA LEU A 62 -2.59 -15.05 -0.98
C LEU A 62 -1.65 -14.66 -2.12
N VAL A 63 -1.00 -15.66 -2.72
CA VAL A 63 -0.04 -15.46 -3.81
C VAL A 63 -0.77 -15.09 -5.09
N GLU A 64 -0.38 -13.97 -5.70
CA GLU A 64 -0.95 -13.48 -6.97
C GLU A 64 -0.07 -13.87 -8.16
N GLY A 65 1.24 -14.04 -7.96
CA GLY A 65 2.18 -14.45 -9.00
C GLY A 65 3.61 -13.94 -8.76
N PRO A 66 4.47 -13.95 -9.79
CA PRO A 66 5.83 -13.44 -9.68
C PRO A 66 5.87 -11.97 -9.27
N ALA A 67 6.76 -11.61 -8.35
CA ALA A 67 7.05 -10.23 -8.04
C ALA A 67 7.71 -9.54 -9.25
N ARG A 68 7.45 -8.24 -9.43
CA ARG A 68 8.12 -7.44 -10.46
C ARG A 68 9.65 -7.43 -10.28
N ARG A 69 10.11 -7.50 -9.03
CA ARG A 69 11.51 -7.55 -8.64
C ARG A 69 11.66 -7.99 -7.17
N PRO A 70 12.78 -8.62 -6.79
CA PRO A 70 13.79 -9.19 -7.68
C PRO A 70 13.27 -10.45 -8.40
N GLU A 71 14.01 -10.95 -9.38
CA GLU A 71 13.63 -12.17 -10.12
C GLU A 71 13.59 -13.39 -9.19
N GLY A 72 12.69 -14.34 -9.45
CA GLY A 72 12.50 -15.53 -8.61
C GLY A 72 11.70 -15.29 -7.32
N TRP A 73 11.29 -14.05 -7.06
CA TRP A 73 10.40 -13.73 -5.94
C TRP A 73 8.93 -13.79 -6.36
N MET A 74 8.08 -14.02 -5.38
CA MET A 74 6.64 -14.05 -5.47
C MET A 74 6.04 -12.80 -4.81
N ALA A 75 4.88 -12.38 -5.29
CA ALA A 75 4.09 -11.30 -4.73
C ALA A 75 2.67 -11.77 -4.45
N GLY A 76 2.08 -11.20 -3.41
CA GLY A 76 0.71 -11.47 -3.03
C GLY A 76 0.14 -10.43 -2.07
N LYS A 77 -1.04 -10.74 -1.53
CA LYS A 77 -1.77 -9.87 -0.60
C LYS A 77 -1.94 -10.54 0.76
N SER A 78 -1.64 -9.80 1.83
CA SER A 78 -2.08 -10.19 3.17
C SER A 78 -3.58 -10.02 3.32
N ARG A 79 -4.15 -10.50 4.44
CA ARG A 79 -5.56 -10.31 4.79
C ARG A 79 -5.96 -8.83 4.89
N GLU A 80 -5.02 -7.97 5.25
CA GLU A 80 -5.15 -6.51 5.31
C GLU A 80 -4.88 -5.84 3.94
N MET A 81 -4.79 -6.62 2.88
CA MET A 81 -4.53 -6.18 1.50
C MET A 81 -3.15 -5.54 1.30
N LYS A 82 -2.20 -5.81 2.21
CA LYS A 82 -0.82 -5.34 2.07
C LYS A 82 -0.12 -6.16 1.00
N THR A 83 0.65 -5.48 0.15
CA THR A 83 1.53 -6.17 -0.80
C THR A 83 2.67 -6.83 -0.02
N VAL A 84 2.83 -8.14 -0.18
CA VAL A 84 3.93 -8.90 0.41
C VAL A 84 4.75 -9.52 -0.69
N VAL A 85 6.07 -9.37 -0.63
CA VAL A 85 7.03 -10.02 -1.55
C VAL A 85 7.98 -10.93 -0.78
N PHE A 86 8.27 -12.10 -1.34
CA PHE A 86 9.10 -13.11 -0.68
C PHE A 86 9.72 -14.04 -1.73
N PRO A 87 10.86 -14.70 -1.44
CA PRO A 87 11.45 -15.66 -2.37
C PRO A 87 10.52 -16.88 -2.54
N GLY A 88 10.37 -17.35 -3.79
CA GLY A 88 9.61 -18.58 -4.08
C GLY A 88 10.32 -19.87 -3.62
N PRO A 89 9.83 -21.05 -4.03
CA PRO A 89 8.71 -21.25 -4.96
C PRO A 89 7.34 -21.16 -4.27
N ALA A 90 6.38 -20.56 -4.97
CA ALA A 90 4.95 -20.64 -4.68
C ALA A 90 4.16 -20.47 -6.00
N SER A 91 2.89 -20.84 -6.03
CA SER A 91 2.00 -20.71 -7.19
C SER A 91 0.89 -19.69 -6.90
N ALA A 92 0.37 -19.05 -7.95
CA ALA A 92 -0.79 -18.17 -7.80
C ALA A 92 -1.99 -18.98 -7.25
N GLY A 93 -2.68 -18.42 -6.25
CA GLY A 93 -3.74 -19.10 -5.50
C GLY A 93 -3.30 -19.78 -4.22
N ASP A 94 -1.99 -19.97 -3.99
CA ASP A 94 -1.49 -20.52 -2.73
C ASP A 94 -1.72 -19.54 -1.58
N LEU A 95 -1.98 -20.09 -0.39
CA LEU A 95 -1.92 -19.37 0.88
C LEU A 95 -0.64 -19.77 1.62
N VAL A 96 0.27 -18.82 1.81
CA VAL A 96 1.55 -19.05 2.49
C VAL A 96 1.69 -18.13 3.70
N ARG A 97 2.39 -18.58 4.74
CA ARG A 97 2.78 -17.70 5.85
C ARG A 97 4.15 -17.11 5.56
N VAL A 98 4.27 -15.79 5.63
CA VAL A 98 5.53 -15.06 5.43
C VAL A 98 5.89 -14.36 6.73
N ARG A 99 7.10 -14.64 7.23
CA ARG A 99 7.72 -13.88 8.31
C ARG A 99 8.24 -12.58 7.71
N VAL A 100 7.69 -11.44 8.16
CA VAL A 100 8.09 -10.12 7.67
C VAL A 100 9.46 -9.75 8.23
N GLU A 101 10.39 -9.41 7.35
CA GLU A 101 11.77 -9.05 7.71
C GLU A 101 12.05 -7.56 7.48
N SER A 102 11.37 -6.96 6.50
CA SER A 102 11.47 -5.52 6.24
C SER A 102 10.16 -4.97 5.67
N ALA A 103 10.02 -3.66 5.74
CA ALA A 103 8.83 -2.98 5.28
C ALA A 103 9.14 -1.58 4.75
N THR A 104 8.45 -1.22 3.67
CA THR A 104 8.27 0.18 3.23
C THR A 104 6.86 0.66 3.64
N SER A 105 6.48 1.86 3.23
CA SER A 105 5.10 2.34 3.35
C SER A 105 4.08 1.52 2.55
N HIS A 106 4.53 0.77 1.53
CA HIS A 106 3.64 0.09 0.57
C HIS A 106 3.85 -1.41 0.45
N THR A 107 4.95 -1.95 0.96
CA THR A 107 5.33 -3.34 0.71
C THR A 107 6.00 -3.92 1.94
N LEU A 108 5.57 -5.13 2.30
CA LEU A 108 6.28 -6.00 3.24
C LEU A 108 7.17 -6.95 2.45
N SER A 109 8.35 -7.24 2.97
CA SER A 109 9.26 -8.21 2.39
C SER A 109 9.73 -9.18 3.46
N GLY A 110 9.90 -10.45 3.11
CA GLY A 110 10.40 -11.44 4.06
C GLY A 110 10.52 -12.82 3.45
N ALA A 111 10.49 -13.85 4.30
CA ALA A 111 10.67 -15.24 3.91
C ALA A 111 9.47 -16.10 4.34
N VAL A 112 9.20 -17.18 3.59
CA VAL A 112 8.19 -18.16 3.97
C VAL A 112 8.55 -18.75 5.33
N ALA A 113 7.61 -18.72 6.28
CA ALA A 113 7.81 -19.28 7.61
C ALA A 113 7.94 -20.80 7.51
N ALA A 114 8.88 -21.38 8.27
CA ALA A 114 8.95 -22.83 8.42
C ALA A 114 7.68 -23.32 9.13
N GLY A 115 7.05 -24.36 8.58
CA GLY A 115 5.90 -25.02 9.19
C GLY A 115 6.23 -25.74 10.50
#